data_AF-A0A1M5NFV3-F1
#
_entry.id   AF-A0A1M5NFV3-F1
#
_cell.length_a   1.000
_cell.length_b   1.000
_cell.length_c   1.000
_cell.angle_alpha   90.00
_cell.angle_beta   90.00
_cell.angle_gamma   90.00
#
_symmetry.space_group_name_H-M   'P 1'
#
loop_
_entity.id
_entity.type
_entity.pdbx_description
1 polymer ?
#
loop_
_entity_poly.entity_id
_entity_poly.type
_entity_poly.pdbx_seq_one_letter_code
_entity_poly.pdbx_strand_id
1 'polypeptide(L)'
;MAKLILSSYPAERSERGSLQVSIMLSGNGAPVPSRTVEIKRAADAAAAFDAYCADVTATGKGAAVSMRIGKGDRSPPGFKKLKGAANFHAVNV
;
A
#
# COMPACT_ATOMS: atom_id res chain seq x y z
N MET A 1 9.93 -2.73 -17.72
CA MET A 1 9.49 -1.88 -16.59
C MET A 1 8.77 -2.78 -15.62
N ALA A 2 8.83 -2.52 -14.32
CA ALA A 2 8.18 -3.39 -13.33
C ALA A 2 6.77 -2.87 -13.02
N LYS A 3 5.81 -3.76 -12.81
CA LYS A 3 4.47 -3.38 -12.34
C LYS A 3 4.50 -3.24 -10.83
N LEU A 4 4.17 -2.06 -10.33
CA LEU A 4 3.92 -1.80 -8.92
C LEU A 4 2.43 -1.98 -8.64
N ILE A 5 2.09 -2.86 -7.71
CA ILE A 5 0.73 -3.08 -7.24
C ILE A 5 0.61 -2.39 -5.88
N LEU A 6 -0.30 -1.43 -5.79
CA LEU A 6 -0.65 -0.66 -4.60
C LEU A 6 -2.00 -1.17 -4.08
N SER A 7 -2.07 -1.48 -2.80
CA SER A 7 -3.29 -2.00 -2.17
C SER A 7 -3.53 -1.33 -0.82
N SER A 8 -4.80 -1.05 -0.52
CA SER A 8 -5.24 -0.60 0.78
C SER A 8 -6.20 -1.60 1.41
N TYR A 9 -6.19 -1.67 2.73
CA TYR A 9 -7.03 -2.54 3.54
C TYR A 9 -7.59 -1.71 4.69
N PRO A 10 -8.86 -1.89 5.10
CA PRO A 10 -9.36 -1.27 6.31
C PRO A 10 -8.50 -1.66 7.50
N ALA A 11 -8.20 -0.69 8.36
CA ALA A 11 -7.45 -0.94 9.56
C ALA A 11 -7.97 -0.09 10.72
N GLU A 12 -7.87 -0.63 11.91
CA GLU A 12 -8.24 0.04 13.16
C GLU A 12 -7.25 -0.31 14.26
N ARG A 13 -7.13 0.55 15.28
CA ARG A 13 -6.41 0.18 16.50
C ARG A 13 -7.27 -0.71 17.36
N SER A 14 -6.71 -1.83 17.79
CA SER A 14 -7.29 -2.64 18.84
C SER A 14 -7.23 -1.90 20.18
N GLU A 15 -8.08 -2.33 21.11
CA GLU A 15 -8.06 -1.87 22.51
C GLU A 15 -6.71 -2.10 23.20
N ARG A 16 -5.88 -3.01 22.68
CA ARG A 16 -4.53 -3.30 23.19
C ARG A 16 -3.43 -2.51 22.48
N GLY A 17 -3.80 -1.55 21.63
CA GLY A 17 -2.87 -0.68 20.89
C GLY A 17 -2.22 -1.32 19.66
N SER A 18 -2.59 -2.55 19.28
CA SER A 18 -2.11 -3.20 18.05
C SER A 18 -2.94 -2.78 16.84
N LEU A 19 -2.32 -2.74 15.65
CA LEU A 19 -3.03 -2.48 14.40
C LEU A 19 -3.74 -3.76 13.93
N GLN A 20 -5.07 -3.73 13.80
CA GLN A 20 -5.83 -4.78 13.13
C GLN A 20 -6.04 -4.39 11.67
N VAL A 21 -5.72 -5.31 10.76
CA VAL A 21 -5.86 -5.10 9.32
C VAL A 21 -6.81 -6.13 8.74
N SER A 22 -7.89 -5.67 8.13
CA SER A 22 -8.91 -6.52 7.53
C SER A 22 -8.59 -6.78 6.05
N ILE A 23 -7.93 -7.90 5.78
CA ILE A 23 -7.55 -8.31 4.42
C ILE A 23 -8.72 -9.07 3.78
N MET A 24 -9.51 -8.39 2.93
CA MET A 24 -10.55 -9.05 2.13
C MET A 24 -10.01 -9.46 0.76
N LEU A 25 -10.15 -10.75 0.42
CA LEU A 25 -9.70 -11.30 -0.87
C LEU A 25 -10.51 -10.77 -2.07
N SER A 26 -11.75 -10.34 -1.85
CA SER A 26 -12.65 -9.83 -2.88
C SER A 26 -12.46 -8.34 -3.20
N GLY A 27 -11.69 -7.60 -2.40
CA GLY A 27 -11.46 -6.16 -2.59
C GLY A 27 -12.65 -5.25 -2.25
N ASN A 28 -13.85 -5.79 -2.00
CA ASN A 28 -15.08 -5.02 -1.75
C ASN A 28 -15.14 -4.24 -0.42
N GLY A 29 -14.07 -4.26 0.37
CA GLY A 29 -13.95 -3.48 1.61
C GLY A 29 -12.83 -2.46 1.60
N ALA A 30 -12.02 -2.36 0.54
CA ALA A 30 -10.84 -1.49 0.54
C ALA A 30 -11.24 0.01 0.60
N PRO A 31 -10.56 0.85 1.42
CA PRO A 31 -10.80 2.29 1.45
C PRO A 31 -10.62 2.95 0.08
N VAL A 32 -9.62 2.50 -0.66
CA VAL A 32 -9.36 2.87 -2.05
C VAL A 32 -9.08 1.59 -2.86
N PRO A 33 -9.63 1.44 -4.08
CA PRO A 33 -9.34 0.30 -4.94
C PRO A 33 -7.83 0.10 -5.14
N SER A 34 -7.39 -1.15 -5.31
CA SER A 34 -6.00 -1.43 -5.65
C SER A 34 -5.65 -0.83 -7.01
N ARG A 35 -4.42 -0.33 -7.16
CA ARG A 35 -3.92 0.27 -8.40
C ARG A 35 -2.66 -0.43 -8.87
N THR A 36 -2.51 -0.56 -10.18
CA THR A 36 -1.27 -1.04 -10.79
C THR A 36 -0.64 0.09 -11.57
N VAL A 37 0.65 0.35 -11.35
CA VAL A 37 1.40 1.43 -11.98
C VAL A 37 2.70 0.88 -12.53
N GLU A 38 3.11 1.32 -13.72
CA GLU A 38 4.42 0.93 -14.25
C GLU A 38 5.52 1.83 -13.67
N ILE A 39 6.60 1.21 -13.20
CA ILE A 39 7.73 1.92 -12.60
C ILE A 39 9.06 1.50 -13.25
N LYS A 40 10.03 2.42 -13.28
CA LYS A 40 11.40 2.15 -13.74
C LYS A 40 12.38 2.15 -12.58
N ARG A 41 12.22 3.06 -11.62
CA ARG A 41 13.12 3.29 -10.49
C ARG A 41 12.37 3.15 -9.17
N ALA A 42 13.11 2.95 -8.08
CA ALA A 42 12.55 2.94 -6.73
C ALA A 42 11.93 4.31 -6.36
N ALA A 43 12.45 5.41 -6.89
CA ALA A 43 11.88 6.75 -6.68
C ALA A 43 10.45 6.86 -7.26
N ASP A 44 10.21 6.28 -8.44
CA ASP A 44 8.86 6.25 -9.04
C ASP A 44 7.88 5.49 -8.14
N ALA A 45 8.35 4.40 -7.53
CA ALA A 45 7.55 3.62 -6.59
C ALA A 45 7.21 4.40 -5.32
N ALA A 46 8.18 5.13 -4.78
CA ALA A 46 7.96 5.99 -3.61
C ALA A 46 6.93 7.08 -3.92
N ALA A 47 7.08 7.79 -5.04
CA ALA A 47 6.13 8.83 -5.45
C ALA A 47 4.71 8.28 -5.67
N ALA A 48 4.58 7.14 -6.35
CA ALA A 48 3.29 6.48 -6.55
C ALA A 48 2.66 6.01 -5.23
N PHE A 49 3.48 5.53 -4.30
CA PHE A 49 3.03 5.11 -2.97
C PHE A 49 2.53 6.29 -2.14
N ASP A 50 3.27 7.40 -2.12
CA ASP A 50 2.90 8.60 -1.36
C ASP A 50 1.61 9.22 -1.92
N ALA A 51 1.44 9.27 -3.24
CA ALA A 51 0.20 9.71 -3.88
C ALA A 51 -1.00 8.81 -3.50
N TYR A 52 -0.80 7.50 -3.49
CA TYR A 52 -1.85 6.56 -3.08
C TYR A 52 -2.19 6.68 -1.58
N CYS A 53 -1.20 6.94 -0.72
CA CYS A 53 -1.44 7.23 0.69
C CYS A 53 -2.21 8.54 0.89
N ALA A 54 -1.98 9.56 0.06
CA ALA A 54 -2.75 10.79 0.10
C ALA A 54 -4.22 10.54 -0.27
N ASP A 55 -4.48 9.73 -1.31
CA ASP A 55 -5.84 9.33 -1.69
C ASP A 55 -6.54 8.56 -0.57
N VAL A 56 -5.84 7.64 0.08
CA VAL A 56 -6.36 6.89 1.25
C VAL A 56 -6.62 7.83 2.42
N THR A 57 -5.70 8.77 2.68
CA THR A 57 -5.85 9.79 3.73
C THR A 57 -7.12 10.61 3.52
N ALA A 58 -7.39 11.02 2.28
CA ALA A 58 -8.56 11.81 1.91
C ALA A 58 -9.90 11.10 2.17
N THR A 59 -9.92 9.76 2.29
CA THR A 59 -11.13 9.02 2.64
C THR A 59 -11.54 9.19 4.11
N GLY A 60 -10.63 9.64 4.97
CA GLY A 60 -10.84 9.75 6.42
C GLY A 60 -10.99 8.41 7.15
N LYS A 61 -10.88 7.28 6.45
CA LYS A 61 -11.02 5.94 7.03
C LYS A 61 -9.66 5.41 7.47
N GLY A 62 -9.63 4.73 8.61
CA GLY A 62 -8.46 3.99 9.07
C GLY A 62 -8.09 2.88 8.09
N ALA A 63 -6.82 2.84 7.69
CA ALA A 63 -6.36 1.98 6.63
C ALA A 63 -4.91 1.55 6.81
N ALA A 64 -4.58 0.40 6.24
CA ALA A 64 -3.24 -0.10 6.05
C ALA A 64 -2.95 -0.17 4.54
N VAL A 65 -1.89 0.51 4.11
CA VAL A 65 -1.45 0.57 2.72
C VAL A 65 -0.20 -0.28 2.52
N SER A 66 -0.14 -1.02 1.42
CA SER A 66 1.05 -1.80 1.06
C SER A 66 1.34 -1.68 -0.42
N MET A 67 2.58 -2.00 -0.79
CA MET A 67 2.98 -2.09 -2.18
C MET A 67 3.83 -3.32 -2.46
N ARG A 68 3.67 -3.90 -3.64
CA ARG A 68 4.46 -5.03 -4.09
C ARG A 68 4.74 -4.96 -5.57
N ILE A 69 5.82 -5.59 -6.00
CA ILE A 69 6.10 -5.78 -7.41
C ILE A 69 5.26 -6.95 -7.95
N GLY A 70 4.77 -6.80 -9.18
CA GLY A 70 4.01 -7.81 -9.89
C GLY A 70 4.78 -9.12 -10.02
N LYS A 71 4.04 -10.24 -10.05
CA LYS A 71 4.66 -11.56 -10.18
C LYS A 71 5.42 -11.64 -11.52
N GLY A 72 6.67 -12.07 -11.46
CA GLY A 72 7.56 -12.21 -12.63
C GLY A 72 8.42 -10.98 -12.92
N ASP A 73 8.13 -9.84 -12.30
CA ASP A 73 8.94 -8.62 -12.47
C ASP A 73 10.08 -8.55 -11.46
N ARG A 74 11.23 -8.02 -11.90
CA ARG A 74 12.37 -7.75 -11.01
C ARG A 74 12.17 -6.40 -10.31
N SER A 75 12.25 -6.40 -8.98
CA SER A 75 12.21 -5.16 -8.21
C SER A 75 13.42 -4.25 -8.53
N PRO A 76 13.22 -2.93 -8.67
CA PRO A 76 14.34 -2.02 -8.83
C PRO A 76 15.22 -1.99 -7.56
N PRO A 77 16.53 -1.69 -7.69
CA PRO A 77 17.42 -1.56 -6.55
C PRO A 77 16.87 -0.57 -5.51
N GLY A 78 16.89 -0.95 -4.24
CA GLY A 78 16.39 -0.10 -3.14
C GLY A 78 14.88 -0.21 -2.85
N PHE A 79 14.08 -0.86 -3.71
CA PHE A 79 12.62 -1.00 -3.53
C PHE A 79 12.23 -1.55 -2.16
N LYS A 80 12.89 -2.63 -1.70
CA LYS A 80 12.57 -3.30 -0.43
C LYS A 80 12.80 -2.42 0.81
N LYS A 81 13.51 -1.30 0.68
CA LYS A 81 13.74 -0.33 1.78
C LYS A 81 12.65 0.74 1.85
N LEU A 82 11.74 0.79 0.89
CA LEU A 82 10.66 1.77 0.86
C LEU A 82 9.55 1.41 1.87
N LYS A 83 8.86 2.43 2.38
CA LYS A 83 7.67 2.28 3.23
C LYS A 83 6.62 1.44 2.49
N GLY A 84 5.89 0.57 3.17
CA GLY A 84 4.84 -0.22 2.50
C GLY A 84 5.35 -1.41 1.67
N ALA A 85 6.66 -1.51 1.38
CA ALA A 85 7.22 -2.57 0.52
C ALA A 85 7.52 -3.88 1.27
N ALA A 86 7.85 -3.79 2.56
CA ALA A 86 8.11 -4.96 3.42
C ALA A 86 7.00 -5.20 4.46
N ASN A 87 6.32 -4.12 4.88
CA ASN A 87 5.29 -4.13 5.93
C ASN A 87 4.14 -3.22 5.51
N PHE A 88 3.00 -3.31 6.20
CA PHE A 88 1.91 -2.36 6.05
C PHE A 88 2.30 -0.97 6.56
N HIS A 89 1.84 0.07 5.86
CA HIS A 89 1.90 1.46 6.27
C HIS A 89 0.53 1.89 6.78
N ALA A 90 0.46 2.22 8.06
CA ALA A 90 -0.72 2.72 8.74
C ALA A 90 -1.09 4.14 8.27
N VAL A 91 -2.35 4.38 7.93
CA VAL A 91 -2.92 5.67 7.53
C VAL A 91 -4.23 5.88 8.30
N ASN A 92 -4.39 7.03 8.96
CA ASN A 92 -5.58 7.39 9.75
C ASN A 92 -5.96 6.40 10.88
N VAL A 93 -4.98 5.79 11.56
CA VAL A 93 -5.17 4.78 12.63
C VAL A 93 -4.51 5.13 13.96
#